data_AF-A0A1R3JTC9-F1
#
_entry.id   AF-A0A1R3JTC9-F1
#
_cell.length_a   1.000
_cell.length_b   1.000
_cell.length_c   1.000
_cell.angle_alpha   90.00
_cell.angle_beta   90.00
_cell.angle_gamma   90.00
#
_symmetry.space_group_name_H-M   'P 1'
#
loop_
_entity.id
_entity.type
_entity.pdbx_description
1 polymer ?
#
loop_
_entity_poly.entity_id
_entity_poly.type
_entity_poly.pdbx_seq_one_letter_code
_entity_poly.pdbx_strand_id
1 'polypeptide(L)' 'MANLQASDREAQMENIRTWVSAALTDEGTCTDEFDGQKVSDAVNKRIKKTVLKLAKLTSNCLALIDNLINSYY' A
#
# COMPACT_ATOMS: atom_id res chain seq x y z
N MET A 1 -5.10 -27.26 10.93
CA MET A 1 -4.67 -25.85 10.79
C MET A 1 -3.49 -25.68 11.71
N ALA A 2 -2.31 -25.37 11.20
CA ALA A 2 -1.10 -25.29 12.03
C ALA A 2 -1.25 -24.16 13.05
N ASN A 3 -0.96 -24.47 14.32
CA ASN A 3 -0.99 -23.51 15.41
C ASN A 3 0.23 -22.59 15.27
N LEU A 4 0.05 -21.41 14.68
CA LEU A 4 1.09 -20.39 14.61
C LEU A 4 1.34 -19.88 16.04
N GLN A 5 2.60 -19.88 16.51
CA GLN A 5 2.91 -19.25 17.79
C GLN A 5 2.60 -17.74 17.73
N ALA A 6 2.36 -17.12 18.89
CA ALA A 6 2.05 -15.69 18.95
C ALA A 6 3.14 -14.82 18.29
N SER A 7 4.41 -15.17 18.50
CA SER A 7 5.58 -14.53 17.89
C SER A 7 5.57 -14.61 16.35
N ASP A 8 5.13 -15.73 15.79
CA ASP A 8 5.06 -15.90 14.32
C ASP A 8 4.00 -14.99 13.71
N ARG A 9 2.87 -14.81 14.41
CA ARG A 9 1.79 -13.93 13.97
C ARG A 9 2.17 -12.46 14.01
N GLU A 10 2.89 -12.03 15.05
CA GLU A 10 3.43 -10.66 15.16
C GLU A 10 4.41 -10.37 14.01
N ALA A 11 5.39 -11.26 13.78
CA ALA A 11 6.35 -11.12 12.69
C ALA A 11 5.66 -11.09 11.30
N GLN A 12 4.64 -11.92 11.10
CA GLN A 12 3.84 -11.89 9.88
C GLN A 12 3.10 -10.57 9.70
N MET A 13 2.55 -10.01 10.76
CA MET A 13 1.82 -8.74 10.69
C MET A 13 2.75 -7.55 10.39
N GLU A 14 3.95 -7.53 10.96
CA GLU A 14 4.98 -6.53 10.62
C GLU A 14 5.45 -6.64 9.16
N ASN A 15 5.59 -7.86 8.64
CA ASN A 15 5.89 -8.06 7.22
C ASN A 15 4.75 -7.53 6.34
N ILE A 16 3.49 -7.82 6.68
CA ILE A 16 2.32 -7.30 5.94
C ILE A 16 2.32 -5.77 5.97
N ARG A 17 2.54 -5.14 7.13
CA ARG A 17 2.64 -3.69 7.28
C ARG A 17 3.73 -3.09 6.37
N THR A 18 4.89 -3.73 6.34
CA THR A 18 6.04 -3.31 5.51
C THR A 18 5.67 -3.38 4.02
N TRP A 19 5.10 -4.49 3.56
CA TRP A 19 4.73 -4.66 2.15
C TRP A 19 3.63 -3.71 1.71
N VAL A 20 2.62 -3.46 2.53
CA VAL A 20 1.54 -2.51 2.21
C VAL A 20 2.07 -1.07 2.17
N SER A 21 3.00 -0.72 3.08
CA SER A 21 3.67 0.60 3.05
C SER A 21 4.53 0.78 1.80
N ALA A 22 5.22 -0.28 1.37
CA ALA A 22 5.99 -0.28 0.13
C ALA A 22 5.08 -0.11 -1.10
N ALA A 23 3.97 -0.85 -1.16
CA ALA A 23 2.99 -0.70 -2.24
C ALA A 23 2.43 0.73 -2.34
N LEU A 24 2.13 1.38 -1.20
CA LEU A 24 1.67 2.77 -1.19
C LEU A 24 2.74 3.75 -1.71
N THR A 25 4.01 3.46 -1.42
CA THR A 25 5.15 4.23 -1.92
C THR A 25 5.30 4.06 -3.44
N ASP A 26 5.23 2.83 -3.94
CA ASP A 26 5.33 2.50 -5.37
C ASP A 26 4.20 3.14 -6.19
N GLU A 27 2.99 3.24 -5.62
CA GLU A 27 1.87 3.93 -6.25
C GLU A 27 2.13 5.44 -6.37
N GLY A 28 2.75 6.06 -5.36
CA GLY A 28 3.16 7.46 -5.41
C GLY A 28 4.23 7.71 -6.48
N THR A 29 5.32 6.93 -6.43
CA THR A 29 6.43 7.04 -7.39
C THR A 29 5.97 6.76 -8.81
N CYS A 30 5.06 5.80 -9.02
CA CYS A 30 4.45 5.53 -10.31
C CYS A 30 3.84 6.80 -10.93
N THR A 31 3.09 7.59 -10.15
CA THR A 31 2.49 8.82 -10.68
C THR A 31 3.48 9.96 -10.88
N ASP A 32 4.51 10.05 -10.03
CA ASP A 32 5.57 11.05 -10.14
C ASP A 32 6.41 10.85 -11.41
N GLU A 33 6.67 9.60 -11.79
CA GLU A 33 7.43 9.27 -13.01
C GLU A 33 6.75 9.73 -14.30
N PHE A 34 5.42 9.91 -14.30
CA PHE A 34 4.69 10.44 -15.46
C PHE A 34 4.69 11.97 -15.51
N ASP A 35 5.14 12.66 -14.48
CA ASP A 35 5.29 14.10 -14.50
C ASP A 35 6.51 14.51 -15.35
N GLY A 36 6.24 15.22 -16.45
CA GLY A 36 7.25 15.62 -17.43
C GLY A 36 7.49 14.62 -18.57
N GLN A 37 6.80 13.48 -18.58
CA GLN A 37 6.87 12.53 -19.69
C GLN A 37 6.03 13.00 -20.89
N LYS A 38 6.50 12.69 -22.11
CA LYS A 38 5.75 12.93 -23.36
C LYS A 38 4.66 11.86 -23.55
N VAL A 39 3.61 11.94 -22.74
CA VAL A 39 2.41 11.10 -22.84
C VAL A 39 1.20 12.02 -23.09
N SER A 40 0.19 11.55 -23.82
CA SER A 40 -1.02 12.36 -24.00
C SER A 40 -1.69 12.66 -22.66
N ASP A 41 -2.23 13.87 -22.50
CA ASP A 41 -2.90 14.33 -21.28
C ASP A 41 -4.03 13.39 -20.84
N ALA A 42 -4.77 12.86 -21.81
CA ALA A 42 -5.87 11.92 -21.55
C ALA A 42 -5.38 10.60 -20.94
N VAL A 43 -4.23 10.10 -21.39
CA VAL A 43 -3.60 8.89 -20.85
C VAL A 43 -3.04 9.18 -19.46
N ASN A 44 -2.28 10.27 -19.29
CA ASN A 44 -1.71 10.64 -17.99
C ASN A 44 -2.81 10.81 -16.93
N LYS A 45 -3.90 11.53 -17.25
CA LYS A 45 -5.06 11.69 -16.36
C LYS A 45 -5.71 10.36 -15.99
N ARG A 46 -5.79 9.41 -16.93
CA ARG A 46 -6.34 8.08 -16.67
C ARG A 46 -5.45 7.28 -15.73
N ILE A 47 -4.13 7.31 -15.95
CA ILE A 47 -3.13 6.65 -15.08
C ILE A 47 -3.24 7.22 -13.66
N LYS A 48 -3.08 8.54 -13.50
CA LYS A 48 -3.16 9.20 -12.19
C LYS A 48 -4.46 8.92 -11.45
N LYS A 49 -5.62 8.95 -12.15
CA LYS A 49 -6.91 8.62 -11.54
C LYS A 49 -6.97 7.17 -11.05
N THR A 50 -6.38 6.25 -11.80
CA THR A 50 -6.40 4.82 -11.48
C THR A 50 -5.48 4.53 -10.30
N VAL A 51 -4.25 5.03 -10.34
CA VAL A 51 -3.26 4.83 -9.28
C VAL A 51 -3.68 5.54 -7.99
N LEU A 52 -4.25 6.75 -8.06
CA LEU A 52 -4.80 7.43 -6.87
C LEU A 52 -5.92 6.62 -6.20
N LYS A 53 -6.76 5.94 -6.99
CA LYS A 53 -7.81 5.07 -6.42
C LYS A 53 -7.17 3.89 -5.71
N LEU A 54 -6.13 3.30 -6.29
CA LEU A 54 -5.39 2.20 -5.67
C LEU A 54 -4.71 2.65 -4.37
N ALA A 55 -4.01 3.79 -4.38
CA ALA A 55 -3.39 4.41 -3.19
C ALA A 55 -4.35 4.65 -2.03
N LYS A 56 -5.59 5.07 -2.32
CA LYS A 56 -6.61 5.19 -1.27
C LYS A 56 -6.99 3.85 -0.65
N LEU A 57 -7.07 2.79 -1.44
CA LEU A 57 -7.36 1.45 -0.94
C LEU A 57 -6.18 0.88 -0.14
N THR A 58 -4.96 1.06 -0.64
CA THR A 58 -3.72 0.64 0.01
C THR A 58 -3.54 1.37 1.35
N SER A 59 -3.79 2.69 1.39
CA SER A 59 -3.78 3.49 2.62
C SER A 59 -4.84 3.05 3.63
N ASN A 60 -6.07 2.76 3.18
CA ASN A 60 -7.11 2.20 4.07
C ASN A 60 -6.70 0.84 4.64
N CYS A 61 -6.09 -0.02 3.82
CA CYS A 61 -5.58 -1.32 4.26
C CYS A 61 -4.50 -1.14 5.34
N LEU A 62 -3.54 -0.23 5.11
CA LEU A 62 -2.49 0.08 6.08
C LEU A 62 -3.07 0.56 7.41
N ALA A 63 -4.08 1.44 7.38
CA ALA A 63 -4.75 1.90 8.60
C ALA A 63 -5.44 0.76 9.37
N LEU A 64 -6.03 -0.22 8.67
CA LEU A 64 -6.61 -1.40 9.31
C LEU A 64 -5.54 -2.29 9.93
N ILE A 65 -4.42 -2.50 9.22
CA ILE A 65 -3.27 -3.28 9.71
C ILE A 65 -2.67 -2.62 10.96
N ASP A 66 -2.43 -1.32 10.92
CA ASP A 66 -1.90 -0.56 12.05
C ASP A 66 -2.82 -0.67 13.28
N ASN A 67 -4.14 -0.57 13.09
CA ASN A 67 -5.09 -0.77 14.18
C ASN A 67 -5.07 -2.19 14.75
N LEU A 68 -4.91 -3.21 13.89
CA LEU A 68 -4.79 -4.60 14.33
C LEU A 68 -3.49 -4.82 15.10
N ILE A 69 -2.36 -4.30 14.64
CA ILE A 69 -1.06 -4.39 15.34
C ILE A 69 -1.16 -3.70 16.71
N ASN A 70 -1.66 -2.47 16.74
CA ASN A 70 -1.78 -1.70 17.98
C ASN A 70 -2.76 -2.31 18.98
N SER A 71 -3.71 -3.14 18.54
CA SER A 71 -4.63 -3.86 19.44
C SER A 71 -3.99 -5.03 20.20
N TYR A 72 -2.76 -5.45 19.83
CA TYR A 72 -2.01 -6.48 20.56
C TYR A 72 -1.19 -5.92 21.74
N TYR A 73 -1.12 -4.59 21.90
CA TYR A 73 -0.44 -3.88 23.00
C TYR A 73 -1.46 -3.23 23.94
#